data_AF-A0A7S3E0C8-F1
#
_entry.id   AF-A0A7S3E0C8-F1
#
_cell.length_a   1.000
_cell.length_b   1.000
_cell.length_c   1.000
_cell.angle_alpha   90.00
_cell.angle_beta   90.00
_cell.angle_gamma   90.00
#
_symmetry.space_group_name_H-M   'P 1'
#
loop_
_entity.id
_entity.type
_entity.pdbx_description
1 polymer ?
#
loop_
_entity_poly.entity_id
_entity_poly.type
_entity_poly.pdbx_seq_one_letter_code
_entity_poly.pdbx_strand_id
1 'polypeptide(L)'
;NGMPKIVSNWCEIVCTRGQKKIWMDKHLGTRVQLATGCESYLAVALDKGILQVYSKHGRRMWPPMSLGGDISFLECKRVPRDSGGFSGGSSSSGTANANASAGAAKGGDEDEIDRSSLVLMAVTVHGKLQMWDLEKCACVLTSDILPVAQGEGAREVRQVKLSESGSP
;
A
#
# COMPACT_ATOMS: atom_id res chain seq x y z
N ASN A 1 -20.07 -40.96 9.34
CA ASN A 1 -19.90 -40.27 10.64
C ASN A 1 -18.59 -39.48 10.66
N GLY A 2 -18.58 -38.26 10.11
CA GLY A 2 -17.42 -37.39 10.17
C GLY A 2 -17.54 -36.45 11.36
N MET A 3 -16.69 -36.61 12.38
CA MET A 3 -16.58 -35.61 13.45
C MET A 3 -15.85 -34.38 12.93
N PRO A 4 -16.34 -33.15 13.21
CA PRO A 4 -15.59 -31.95 12.89
C PRO A 4 -14.26 -31.95 13.68
N LYS A 5 -13.13 -31.92 12.96
CA LYS A 5 -11.82 -31.68 13.55
C LYS A 5 -11.56 -30.18 13.57
N ILE A 6 -11.30 -29.64 14.76
CA ILE A 6 -10.81 -28.27 14.90
C ILE A 6 -9.33 -28.29 14.53
N VAL A 7 -8.99 -27.73 13.38
CA VAL A 7 -7.61 -27.51 12.96
C VAL A 7 -7.26 -26.07 13.31
N SER A 8 -6.39 -25.87 14.28
CA SER A 8 -5.93 -24.54 14.70
C SER A 8 -4.76 -24.10 13.82
N ASN A 9 -5.05 -23.59 12.61
CA ASN A 9 -4.07 -22.84 11.83
C ASN A 9 -4.12 -21.36 12.22
N TRP A 10 -2.97 -20.81 12.57
CA TRP A 10 -2.83 -19.39 12.87
C TRP A 10 -1.50 -18.87 12.33
N CYS A 11 -1.43 -17.57 12.08
CA CYS A 11 -0.17 -16.89 11.85
C CYS A 11 0.01 -15.75 12.87
N GLU A 12 1.24 -15.55 13.29
CA GLU A 12 1.63 -14.51 14.25
C GLU A 12 2.42 -13.43 13.54
N ILE A 13 2.04 -12.17 13.75
CA ILE A 13 2.81 -11.01 13.33
C ILE A 13 3.46 -10.46 14.60
N VAL A 14 4.78 -10.40 14.63
CA VAL A 14 5.54 -9.90 15.78
C VAL A 14 6.38 -8.71 15.34
N CYS A 15 6.20 -7.58 16.01
CA CYS A 15 7.13 -6.47 15.89
C CYS A 15 8.12 -6.51 17.04
N THR A 16 9.41 -6.48 16.68
CA THR A 16 10.51 -6.45 17.64
C THR A 16 11.34 -5.19 17.46
N ARG A 17 12.01 -4.77 18.54
CA ARG A 17 13.11 -3.81 18.51
C ARG A 17 14.32 -4.48 19.13
N GLY A 18 15.28 -4.84 18.28
CA GLY A 18 16.33 -5.80 18.63
C GLY A 18 15.69 -7.15 19.01
N GLN A 19 15.97 -7.62 20.23
CA GLN A 19 15.41 -8.86 20.76
C GLN A 19 14.11 -8.67 21.56
N LYS A 20 13.69 -7.41 21.81
CA LYS A 20 12.49 -7.13 22.60
C LYS A 20 11.25 -7.13 21.72
N LYS A 21 10.27 -7.97 22.07
CA LYS A 21 8.92 -7.94 21.50
C LYS A 21 8.21 -6.65 21.92
N ILE A 22 7.83 -5.82 20.94
CA ILE A 22 7.07 -4.58 21.18
C ILE A 22 5.58 -4.90 21.18
N TRP A 23 5.11 -5.58 20.14
CA TRP A 23 3.72 -5.99 20.00
C TRP A 23 3.61 -7.27 19.17
N MET A 24 2.43 -7.89 19.26
CA MET A 24 2.06 -9.02 18.44
C MET A 24 0.58 -8.97 18.12
N ASP A 25 0.24 -9.46 16.94
CA ASP A 25 -1.12 -9.82 16.58
C ASP A 25 -1.18 -11.24 16.02
N LYS A 26 -2.33 -11.90 16.18
CA LYS A 26 -2.57 -13.25 15.69
C LYS A 26 -3.76 -13.25 14.76
N HIS A 27 -3.58 -13.87 13.59
CA HIS A 27 -4.68 -14.15 12.68
C HIS A 27 -4.98 -15.64 12.64
N LEU A 28 -6.26 -15.97 12.73
CA LEU A 28 -6.75 -17.33 12.68
C LEU A 28 -7.13 -17.70 11.26
N GLY A 29 -6.88 -18.93 10.84
CA GLY A 29 -7.36 -19.44 9.57
C GLY A 29 -6.65 -18.91 8.33
N THR A 30 -5.54 -18.17 8.50
CA THR A 30 -4.85 -17.47 7.41
C THR A 30 -3.32 -17.51 7.56
N ARG A 31 -2.60 -17.19 6.49
CA ARG A 31 -1.15 -17.04 6.42
C ARG A 31 -0.78 -15.68 5.83
N VAL A 32 0.30 -15.09 6.31
CA VAL A 32 0.91 -13.90 5.70
C VAL A 32 1.59 -14.31 4.39
N GLN A 33 1.23 -13.67 3.28
CA GLN A 33 1.81 -13.84 1.95
C GLN A 33 2.91 -12.80 1.70
N LEU A 34 2.60 -11.53 1.98
CA LEU A 34 3.50 -10.39 1.76
C LEU A 34 3.39 -9.42 2.94
N ALA A 35 4.46 -8.68 3.18
CA ALA A 35 4.48 -7.59 4.14
C ALA A 35 5.29 -6.42 3.56
N THR A 36 4.81 -5.21 3.80
CA THR A 36 5.54 -3.98 3.49
C THR A 36 5.26 -2.96 4.59
N GLY A 37 6.12 -1.98 4.77
CA GLY A 37 5.91 -0.99 5.81
C GLY A 37 6.97 0.09 5.84
N CYS A 38 6.77 1.00 6.77
CA CYS A 38 7.68 2.09 7.10
C CYS A 38 7.74 2.24 8.64
N GLU A 39 8.38 3.30 9.12
CA GLU A 39 8.51 3.56 10.56
C GLU A 39 7.17 3.73 11.28
N SER A 40 6.12 4.12 10.55
CA SER A 40 4.81 4.44 11.13
C SER A 40 3.75 3.36 10.92
N TYR A 41 3.89 2.53 9.89
CA TYR A 41 2.87 1.57 9.48
C TYR A 41 3.46 0.25 8.98
N LEU A 42 2.71 -0.83 9.18
CA LEU A 42 2.95 -2.14 8.57
C LEU A 42 1.68 -2.57 7.85
N ALA A 43 1.79 -2.91 6.57
CA ALA A 43 0.75 -3.54 5.79
C ALA A 43 1.12 -5.00 5.53
N VAL A 44 0.17 -5.90 5.72
CA VAL A 44 0.33 -7.33 5.45
C VAL A 44 -0.78 -7.83 4.55
N ALA A 45 -0.37 -8.50 3.48
CA ALA A 45 -1.24 -9.33 2.68
C ALA A 45 -1.36 -10.70 3.34
N LEU A 46 -2.57 -11.06 3.69
CA LEU A 46 -2.98 -12.36 4.18
C LEU A 46 -3.55 -13.19 3.02
N ASP A 47 -3.65 -14.50 3.19
CA ASP A 47 -4.29 -15.36 2.19
C ASP A 47 -5.75 -14.95 1.91
N LYS A 48 -6.26 -15.38 0.75
CA LYS A 48 -7.61 -15.03 0.26
C LYS A 48 -7.77 -13.53 -0.04
N GLY A 49 -6.67 -12.87 -0.37
CA GLY A 49 -6.68 -11.46 -0.76
C GLY A 49 -7.06 -10.49 0.35
N ILE A 50 -6.79 -10.81 1.61
CA ILE A 50 -7.09 -9.92 2.73
C ILE A 50 -5.89 -9.00 3.00
N LEU A 51 -6.12 -7.69 3.05
CA LEU A 51 -5.13 -6.70 3.43
C LEU A 51 -5.43 -6.18 4.84
N GLN A 52 -4.44 -6.25 5.73
CA GLN A 52 -4.51 -5.67 7.07
C GLN A 52 -3.40 -4.63 7.27
N VAL A 53 -3.76 -3.46 7.78
CA VAL A 53 -2.83 -2.37 8.08
C VAL A 53 -2.74 -2.16 9.59
N TYR A 54 -1.51 -2.00 10.07
CA TYR A 54 -1.15 -1.76 11.46
C TYR A 54 -0.41 -0.43 11.60
N SER A 55 -0.62 0.24 12.73
CA SER A 55 0.27 1.30 13.20
C SER A 55 1.55 0.71 13.78
N LYS A 56 2.57 1.56 13.98
CA LYS A 56 3.82 1.21 14.69
C LYS A 56 3.63 0.60 16.09
N HIS A 57 2.48 0.82 16.71
CA HIS A 57 2.12 0.29 18.02
C HIS A 57 1.28 -1.00 17.96
N GLY A 58 1.08 -1.58 16.78
CA GLY A 58 0.34 -2.84 16.61
C GLY A 58 -1.18 -2.71 16.62
N ARG A 59 -1.73 -1.50 16.57
CA ARG A 59 -3.18 -1.30 16.40
C ARG A 59 -3.58 -1.52 14.95
N ARG A 60 -4.64 -2.30 14.71
CA ARG A 60 -5.29 -2.44 13.40
C ARG A 60 -5.92 -1.10 13.02
N MET A 61 -5.39 -0.45 11.98
CA MET A 61 -5.84 0.89 11.59
C MET A 61 -7.12 0.85 10.78
N TRP A 62 -7.24 -0.14 9.88
CA TRP A 62 -8.40 -0.33 9.03
C TRP A 62 -9.09 -1.67 9.30
N PRO A 63 -10.41 -1.79 9.00
CA PRO A 63 -11.03 -3.09 8.84
C PRO A 63 -10.23 -3.96 7.86
N PRO A 64 -10.16 -5.29 8.07
CA PRO A 64 -9.57 -6.18 7.08
C PRO A 64 -10.25 -5.96 5.72
N MET A 65 -9.46 -5.59 4.69
CA MET A 65 -10.00 -5.29 3.36
C MET A 65 -9.84 -6.51 2.47
N SER A 66 -10.91 -6.95 1.83
CA SER A 66 -10.83 -8.00 0.80
C SER A 66 -10.61 -7.35 -0.57
N LEU A 67 -9.53 -7.74 -1.25
CA LEU A 67 -9.17 -7.21 -2.58
C LEU A 67 -9.68 -8.10 -3.74
N GLY A 68 -10.49 -9.12 -3.44
CA GLY A 68 -11.10 -10.00 -4.45
C GLY A 68 -10.16 -11.04 -5.07
N GLY A 69 -8.89 -11.11 -4.63
CA GLY A 69 -7.93 -12.12 -5.05
C GLY A 69 -6.62 -12.01 -4.28
N ASP A 70 -5.80 -13.06 -4.31
CA ASP A 70 -4.49 -13.06 -3.63
C ASP A 70 -3.61 -11.92 -4.14
N ILE A 71 -2.81 -11.35 -3.24
CA ILE A 71 -1.98 -10.17 -3.52
C ILE A 71 -0.62 -10.65 -4.04
N SER A 72 -0.23 -10.21 -5.24
CA SER A 72 1.05 -10.54 -5.89
C SER A 72 2.13 -9.50 -5.62
N PHE A 73 1.75 -8.22 -5.55
CA PHE A 73 2.66 -7.12 -5.26
C PHE A 73 2.08 -6.22 -4.18
N LEU A 74 2.92 -5.79 -3.25
CA LEU A 74 2.55 -4.92 -2.15
C LEU A 74 3.71 -3.98 -1.85
N GLU A 75 3.48 -2.67 -1.93
CA GLU A 75 4.51 -1.67 -1.68
C GLU A 75 3.96 -0.48 -0.92
N CYS A 76 4.72 0.00 0.06
CA CYS A 76 4.42 1.19 0.83
C CYS A 76 5.53 2.22 0.63
N LYS A 77 5.16 3.44 0.26
CA LYS A 77 6.12 4.52 -0.01
C LYS A 77 5.58 5.87 0.45
N ARG A 78 6.43 6.67 1.09
CA ARG A 78 6.14 8.08 1.37
C ARG A 78 6.48 8.91 0.13
N VAL A 79 5.55 9.71 -0.34
CA VAL A 79 5.64 10.47 -1.60
C VAL A 79 5.29 11.93 -1.36
N PRO A 80 5.93 12.91 -2.04
CA PRO A 80 5.59 14.33 -1.89
C PRO A 80 4.14 14.63 -2.31
N ARG A 81 3.46 15.56 -1.62
CA ARG A 81 2.05 15.93 -1.85
C ARG A 81 1.80 16.94 -2.97
N ASP A 82 2.83 17.65 -3.46
CA ASP A 82 2.67 18.75 -4.43
C ASP A 82 3.48 18.48 -5.72
N SER A 83 3.03 18.74 -6.96
CA SER A 83 2.13 19.78 -7.48
C SER A 83 1.48 19.34 -8.81
N GLY A 84 0.91 18.15 -8.83
CA GLY A 84 0.15 17.61 -9.97
C GLY A 84 -0.66 16.47 -9.43
N GLY A 85 -1.93 16.74 -9.12
CA GLY A 85 -2.77 15.84 -8.36
C GLY A 85 -2.75 14.42 -8.91
N PHE A 86 -2.98 13.46 -8.02
CA PHE A 86 -3.56 12.16 -8.35
C PHE A 86 -4.95 12.39 -8.99
N SER A 87 -4.99 13.01 -10.17
CA SER A 87 -6.16 13.13 -11.00
C SER A 87 -6.22 11.84 -11.80
N GLY A 88 -7.14 10.95 -11.41
CA GLY A 88 -7.62 9.91 -12.31
C GLY A 88 -7.91 10.57 -13.67
N GLY A 89 -7.27 10.05 -14.72
CA GLY A 89 -7.28 10.65 -16.04
C GLY A 89 -8.70 10.96 -16.51
N SER A 90 -8.98 12.24 -16.68
CA SER A 90 -10.01 12.75 -17.57
C SER A 90 -9.33 13.88 -18.34
N SER A 91 -8.94 13.59 -19.58
CA SER A 91 -8.28 14.52 -20.48
C SER A 91 -9.14 15.77 -20.68
N SER A 92 -8.62 16.94 -20.29
CA SER A 92 -8.97 18.20 -20.94
C SER A 92 -7.76 19.12 -20.98
N SER A 93 -7.50 19.59 -22.18
CA SER A 93 -6.45 20.52 -22.61
C SER A 93 -6.58 21.89 -21.95
N GLY A 94 -5.46 22.51 -21.59
CA GLY A 94 -5.45 23.92 -21.21
C GLY A 94 -4.10 24.46 -20.72
N THR A 95 -3.30 24.93 -21.67
CA THR A 95 -2.35 26.08 -21.64
C THR A 95 -1.55 26.45 -20.38
N ALA A 96 -0.24 26.60 -20.63
CA ALA A 96 0.81 27.08 -19.74
C ALA A 96 0.56 28.42 -19.06
N ASN A 97 1.13 28.60 -17.86
CA ASN A 97 1.80 29.86 -17.54
C ASN A 97 2.94 29.66 -16.55
N ALA A 98 4.08 30.27 -16.87
CA ALA A 98 5.27 30.34 -16.04
C ALA A 98 5.12 31.46 -15.01
N ASN A 99 5.57 31.23 -13.78
CA ASN A 99 6.30 32.25 -13.03
C ASN A 99 7.11 31.61 -11.90
N ALA A 100 8.41 31.90 -11.93
CA ALA A 100 9.35 31.60 -10.88
C ALA A 100 9.21 32.61 -9.74
N SER A 101 9.37 32.16 -8.49
CA SER A 101 10.01 32.98 -7.48
C SER A 101 10.74 32.11 -6.47
N ALA A 102 11.98 32.49 -6.22
CA ALA A 102 12.88 31.88 -5.26
C ALA A 102 12.42 32.22 -3.84
N GLY A 103 12.43 31.22 -2.96
CA GLY A 103 12.19 31.39 -1.54
C GLY A 103 12.92 30.29 -0.77
N ALA A 104 14.12 30.62 -0.31
CA ALA A 104 14.87 29.79 0.62
C ALA A 104 14.12 29.71 1.95
N ALA A 105 13.78 28.50 2.41
CA ALA A 105 13.29 28.27 3.76
C ALA A 105 13.94 27.02 4.34
N LYS A 106 14.86 27.25 5.29
CA LYS A 106 15.24 26.29 6.34
C LYS A 106 14.03 26.12 7.27
N GLY A 107 13.39 24.96 7.23
CA GLY A 107 12.48 24.42 8.25
C GLY A 107 12.64 22.91 8.15
N GLY A 108 13.22 22.23 9.13
CA GLY A 108 12.55 21.92 10.39
C GLY A 108 11.77 20.64 10.15
N ASP A 109 12.30 19.48 10.58
CA ASP A 109 11.83 18.11 10.28
C ASP A 109 10.31 17.86 10.55
N GLU A 110 9.63 18.81 11.21
CA GLU A 110 8.20 18.75 11.50
C GLU A 110 7.31 19.24 10.32
N ASP A 111 7.82 20.08 9.41
CA ASP A 111 7.07 20.58 8.22
C ASP A 111 7.04 19.56 7.06
N GLU A 112 7.94 18.57 7.04
CA GLU A 112 8.10 17.61 5.95
C GLU A 112 7.02 16.51 5.97
N ILE A 113 6.51 16.19 7.17
CA ILE A 113 5.44 15.18 7.35
C ILE A 113 4.13 15.67 6.74
N ASP A 114 3.84 16.98 6.79
CA ASP A 114 2.59 17.52 6.23
C ASP A 114 2.63 17.64 4.69
N ARG A 115 3.82 17.69 4.10
CA ARG A 115 4.04 17.78 2.64
C ARG A 115 4.20 16.43 1.95
N SER A 116 4.00 15.32 2.64
CA SER A 116 4.12 13.99 2.05
C SER A 116 2.94 13.09 2.42
N SER A 117 2.53 12.24 1.49
CA SER A 117 1.49 11.23 1.68
C SER A 117 2.14 9.86 1.79
N LEU A 118 1.61 9.03 2.68
CA LEU A 118 2.02 7.63 2.75
C LEU A 118 1.10 6.78 1.89
N VAL A 119 1.62 6.33 0.75
CA VAL A 119 0.87 5.56 -0.24
C VAL A 119 1.15 4.07 -0.08
N LEU A 120 0.08 3.29 0.01
CA LEU A 120 0.12 1.84 -0.08
C LEU A 120 -0.45 1.42 -1.43
N MET A 121 0.29 0.60 -2.18
CA MET A 121 -0.13 0.01 -3.44
C MET A 121 -0.22 -1.51 -3.28
N ALA A 122 -1.29 -2.10 -3.81
CA ALA A 122 -1.47 -3.53 -3.92
C ALA A 122 -1.88 -3.91 -5.34
N VAL A 123 -1.34 -5.03 -5.83
CA VAL A 123 -1.75 -5.66 -7.08
C VAL A 123 -2.13 -7.11 -6.80
N THR A 124 -3.30 -7.52 -7.26
CA THR A 124 -3.78 -8.91 -7.14
C THR A 124 -3.29 -9.79 -8.28
N VAL A 125 -3.35 -11.11 -8.09
CA VAL A 125 -3.09 -12.13 -9.14
C VAL A 125 -3.98 -11.97 -10.38
N HIS A 126 -5.11 -11.27 -10.24
CA HIS A 126 -6.04 -10.99 -11.34
C HIS A 126 -5.76 -9.65 -12.03
N GLY A 127 -4.67 -8.95 -11.67
CA GLY A 127 -4.28 -7.69 -12.29
C GLY A 127 -5.02 -6.46 -11.74
N LYS A 128 -5.82 -6.59 -10.68
CA LYS A 128 -6.40 -5.40 -10.04
C LYS A 128 -5.34 -4.65 -9.26
N LEU A 129 -5.14 -3.39 -9.61
CA LEU A 129 -4.28 -2.42 -8.93
C LEU A 129 -5.15 -1.53 -8.04
N GLN A 130 -4.76 -1.41 -6.78
CA GLN A 130 -5.39 -0.47 -5.87
C GLN A 130 -4.33 0.29 -5.09
N MET A 131 -4.60 1.57 -4.85
CA MET A 131 -3.73 2.44 -4.08
C MET A 131 -4.53 3.19 -3.04
N TRP A 132 -3.92 3.42 -1.90
CA TRP A 132 -4.51 4.17 -0.80
C TRP A 132 -3.52 5.14 -0.18
N ASP A 133 -4.04 6.28 0.26
CA ASP A 133 -3.35 7.16 1.21
C ASP A 133 -3.67 6.65 2.61
N LEU A 134 -2.65 6.13 3.30
CA LEU A 134 -2.78 5.52 4.62
C LEU A 134 -3.16 6.53 5.70
N GLU A 135 -2.72 7.78 5.57
CA GLU A 135 -2.95 8.83 6.56
C GLU A 135 -4.35 9.42 6.41
N LYS A 136 -4.83 9.55 5.16
CA LYS A 136 -6.20 10.03 4.86
C LYS A 136 -7.25 8.92 4.91
N CYS A 137 -6.83 7.66 5.08
CA CYS A 137 -7.73 6.51 5.07
C CYS A 137 -8.60 6.44 3.79
N ALA A 138 -8.01 6.80 2.64
CA ALA A 138 -8.74 6.96 1.39
C ALA A 138 -8.11 6.13 0.27
N CYS A 139 -8.94 5.47 -0.53
CA CYS A 139 -8.50 4.87 -1.80
C CYS A 139 -8.30 5.99 -2.83
N VAL A 140 -7.11 6.05 -3.43
CA VAL A 140 -6.72 7.11 -4.38
C VAL A 140 -6.71 6.60 -5.82
N LEU A 141 -6.55 5.30 -6.03
CA LEU A 141 -6.62 4.68 -7.36
C LEU A 141 -7.19 3.27 -7.26
N THR A 142 -8.06 2.94 -8.20
CA THR A 142 -8.44 1.56 -8.51
C THR A 142 -8.39 1.42 -10.02
N SER A 143 -7.60 0.47 -10.50
CA SER A 143 -7.37 0.25 -11.93
C SER A 143 -7.10 -1.23 -12.24
N ASP A 144 -6.89 -1.52 -13.51
CA ASP A 144 -6.52 -2.85 -14.01
C ASP A 144 -5.18 -2.73 -14.76
N ILE A 145 -4.21 -3.57 -14.41
CA ILE A 145 -2.90 -3.58 -15.07
C ILE A 145 -2.88 -4.46 -16.31
N LEU A 146 -3.89 -5.31 -16.53
CA LEU A 146 -3.92 -6.23 -17.67
C LEU A 146 -3.70 -5.54 -19.02
N PRO A 147 -4.28 -4.35 -19.31
CA PRO A 147 -4.03 -3.65 -20.58
C PRO A 147 -2.55 -3.30 -20.81
N VAL A 148 -1.80 -3.03 -19.74
CA VAL A 148 -0.36 -2.71 -19.82
C VAL A 148 0.47 -3.99 -19.79
N ALA A 149 0.04 -4.98 -19.02
CA ALA A 149 0.74 -6.25 -18.84
C ALA A 149 0.64 -7.19 -20.06
N GLN A 150 -0.38 -7.04 -20.90
CA GLN A 150 -0.59 -7.85 -22.11
C GLN A 150 0.12 -7.31 -23.37
N GLY A 151 0.91 -6.24 -23.26
CA GLY A 151 1.69 -5.70 -24.37
C GLY A 151 2.75 -6.69 -24.92
N GLU A 152 3.05 -6.57 -26.23
CA GLU A 152 4.12 -7.25 -27.00
C GLU A 152 4.53 -8.67 -26.54
N GLY A 153 3.56 -9.56 -26.32
CA GLY A 153 3.86 -10.97 -26.03
C GLY A 153 4.42 -11.25 -24.63
N ALA A 154 4.33 -10.28 -23.72
CA ALA A 154 4.62 -10.49 -22.30
C ALA A 154 3.70 -11.56 -21.70
N ARG A 155 4.28 -12.45 -20.88
CA ARG A 155 3.58 -13.58 -20.25
C ARG A 155 3.41 -13.42 -18.74
N GLU A 156 4.18 -12.53 -18.14
CA GLU A 156 4.22 -12.31 -16.70
C GLU A 156 4.59 -10.86 -16.37
N VAL A 157 4.02 -10.33 -15.29
CA VAL A 157 4.48 -9.08 -14.68
C VAL A 157 5.54 -9.43 -13.65
N ARG A 158 6.76 -8.93 -13.82
CA ARG A 158 7.88 -9.23 -12.91
C ARG A 158 7.94 -8.32 -11.70
N GLN A 159 7.49 -7.08 -11.87
CA GLN A 159 7.60 -6.05 -10.86
C GLN A 159 6.55 -4.98 -11.10
N VAL A 160 5.99 -4.47 -10.01
CA VAL A 160 5.17 -3.25 -9.97
C VAL A 160 5.76 -2.40 -8.85
N LYS A 161 5.98 -1.11 -9.12
CA LYS A 161 6.68 -0.21 -8.20
C LYS A 161 6.11 1.21 -8.23
N LEU A 162 6.12 1.86 -7.07
CA LEU A 162 5.85 3.28 -6.96
C LEU A 162 7.07 4.11 -7.34
N SER A 163 6.88 5.04 -8.28
CA SER A 163 7.85 6.08 -8.62
C SER A 163 8.12 7.00 -7.43
N GLU A 164 9.11 7.90 -7.53
CA GLU A 164 9.36 8.93 -6.51
C GLU A 164 8.19 9.92 -6.36
N SER A 165 7.41 10.13 -7.43
CA SER A 165 6.19 10.93 -7.42
C SER A 165 4.96 10.15 -6.95
N GLY A 166 5.11 8.85 -6.67
CA GLY A 166 4.02 7.99 -6.22
C GLY A 166 3.14 7.41 -7.32
N SER A 167 3.53 7.50 -8.59
CA SER A 167 2.82 6.81 -9.68
C SER A 167 3.16 5.31 -9.69
N PRO A 168 2.19 4.41 -9.92
CA PRO A 168 2.40 2.97 -9.99
C PRO A 168 3.09 2.49 -11.28
#